data_AF-A0A2R6XNI3-F1
#
_entry.id   AF-A0A2R6XNI3-F1
#
_cell.length_a   1.000
_cell.length_b   1.000
_cell.length_c   1.000
_cell.angle_alpha   90.00
_cell.angle_beta   90.00
_cell.angle_gamma   90.00
#
_symmetry.space_group_name_H-M   'P 1'
#
loop_
_entity.id
_entity.type
_entity.pdbx_description
1 polymer ?
#
loop_
_entity_poly.entity_id
_entity_poly.type
_entity_poly.pdbx_seq_one_letter_code
_entity_poly.pdbx_strand_id
1 'polypeptide(L)'
;MLSEIVNKTLDNNETVKVVIMTSYIHLEENQMIPSDQDETAGTAPATAHTQDVNNIVIAATVERLLRPVGERIIVELQQEAAFQYLRPKLYIDRRQFFAEMYRRNRVGTFQFAPPYIEGKTFCPQTLAFLTYATFFNRNCMSIVEQLLSGGKILSADGEDVEDDHLRVLDQIVVPKAFEGKSFGSLFSGLLRHHGMLAVGLYRPLKFHGSLVPYVFTNPPPHELLDLKDLVYILR
;
A
#
# COMPACT_ATOMS: atom_id res chain seq x y z
N MET A 1 -14.68 1.44 25.48
CA MET A 1 -14.01 2.17 24.38
C MET A 1 -13.48 1.17 23.34
N LEU A 2 -14.38 0.35 22.79
CA LEU A 2 -14.12 -0.72 21.80
C LEU A 2 -15.16 -0.64 20.65
N SER A 3 -15.85 0.49 20.53
CA SER A 3 -17.11 0.61 19.77
C SER A 3 -16.98 1.32 18.43
N GLU A 4 -15.79 1.75 18.00
CA GLU A 4 -15.63 2.50 16.73
C GLU A 4 -14.70 1.84 15.69
N ILE A 5 -14.16 0.65 15.93
CA ILE A 5 -13.25 -0.03 14.98
C ILE A 5 -13.99 -0.91 13.95
N VAL A 6 -15.30 -1.09 14.09
CA VAL A 6 -16.09 -1.85 13.11
C VAL A 6 -16.91 -0.88 12.26
N ASN A 7 -16.26 -0.23 11.29
CA ASN A 7 -17.00 0.35 10.18
C ASN A 7 -17.72 -0.79 9.44
N LYS A 8 -19.04 -0.72 9.52
CA LYS A 8 -20.01 -1.72 9.14
C LYS A 8 -20.30 -1.58 7.65
N THR A 9 -19.57 -2.28 6.78
CA THR A 9 -20.07 -2.68 5.46
C THR A 9 -20.62 -4.09 5.59
N LEU A 10 -21.84 -4.18 6.11
CA LEU A 10 -22.68 -5.37 6.02
C LEU A 10 -23.73 -5.08 4.96
N ASP A 11 -23.38 -5.28 3.70
CA ASP A 11 -24.36 -5.56 2.65
C ASP A 11 -23.82 -6.66 1.72
N ASN A 12 -24.62 -7.73 1.62
CA ASN A 12 -24.63 -8.82 0.64
C ASN A 12 -23.30 -9.29 0.00
N ASN A 13 -22.79 -10.43 0.50
CA ASN A 13 -21.75 -11.26 -0.13
C ASN A 13 -20.40 -10.57 -0.39
N GLU A 14 -20.16 -9.42 0.23
CA GLU A 14 -18.93 -8.67 0.10
C GLU A 14 -17.81 -9.22 1.00
N THR A 15 -16.64 -9.37 0.39
CA THR A 15 -15.39 -9.73 1.03
C THR A 15 -14.98 -8.69 2.08
N VAL A 16 -15.07 -9.03 3.37
CA VAL A 16 -14.66 -8.14 4.48
C VAL A 16 -13.17 -7.77 4.35
N LYS A 17 -12.88 -6.46 4.30
CA LYS A 17 -11.53 -5.87 4.39
C LYS A 17 -11.43 -5.09 5.70
N VAL A 18 -10.33 -5.22 6.43
CA VAL A 18 -10.11 -4.53 7.70
C VAL A 18 -8.97 -3.53 7.53
N VAL A 19 -9.21 -2.26 7.83
CA VAL A 19 -8.20 -1.22 7.79
C VAL A 19 -8.02 -0.67 9.21
N ILE A 20 -6.79 -0.75 9.72
CA ILE A 20 -6.41 -0.24 11.04
C ILE A 20 -5.58 1.01 10.80
N MET A 21 -6.21 2.17 10.95
CA MET A 21 -5.58 3.48 10.78
C MET A 21 -5.31 4.12 12.13
N THR A 22 -4.28 4.97 12.19
CA THR A 22 -4.03 5.78 13.38
C THR A 22 -5.03 6.93 13.39
N SER A 23 -5.97 6.92 14.33
CA SER A 23 -6.84 8.08 14.55
C SER A 23 -6.05 9.18 15.25
N TYR A 24 -5.73 10.26 14.54
CA TYR A 24 -5.36 11.53 15.17
C TYR A 24 -6.61 12.08 15.86
N ILE A 25 -6.79 11.74 17.14
CA ILE A 25 -7.68 12.55 17.96
C ILE A 25 -6.95 13.89 18.10
N HIS A 26 -7.43 14.91 17.38
CA HIS A 26 -7.19 16.29 17.78
C HIS A 26 -7.79 16.41 19.18
N LEU A 27 -6.95 16.26 20.20
CA LEU A 27 -7.28 16.74 21.53
C LEU A 27 -7.34 18.26 21.42
N GLU A 28 -8.51 18.79 21.05
CA GLU A 28 -8.92 20.10 21.53
C GLU A 28 -9.14 19.96 23.04
N GLU A 29 -8.04 19.88 23.80
CA GLU A 29 -8.07 20.03 25.24
C GLU A 29 -8.20 21.54 25.52
N ASN A 30 -9.45 21.97 25.48
CA ASN A 30 -9.90 23.21 26.06
C ASN A 30 -9.88 23.04 27.59
N GLN A 31 -8.69 23.12 28.21
CA GLN A 31 -8.58 23.35 29.65
C GLN A 31 -7.49 24.37 29.97
N MET A 32 -7.96 25.40 30.64
CA MET A 32 -7.30 26.59 31.11
C MET A 32 -6.48 26.26 32.38
N ILE A 33 -5.30 26.92 32.53
CA ILE A 33 -4.55 27.27 33.77
C ILE A 33 -3.40 26.30 34.20
N PRO A 34 -2.25 26.78 34.74
CA PRO A 34 -1.49 28.03 34.52
C PRO A 34 -0.02 27.79 34.11
N SER A 35 0.61 28.87 33.67
CA SER A 35 2.06 29.06 33.53
C SER A 35 2.84 28.64 34.78
N ASP A 36 3.80 27.72 34.62
CA ASP A 36 5.19 27.91 35.07
C ASP A 36 6.08 26.69 34.75
N GLN A 37 7.26 27.00 34.19
CA GLN A 37 8.53 26.26 34.19
C GLN A 37 8.93 25.32 33.03
N ASP A 38 10.04 25.76 32.42
CA ASP A 38 11.13 25.08 31.73
C ASP A 38 10.97 24.53 30.30
N GLU A 39 11.49 25.36 29.39
CA GLU A 39 12.04 25.01 28.08
C GLU A 39 13.07 23.88 28.19
N THR A 40 12.65 22.64 27.90
CA THR A 40 13.55 21.63 27.33
C THR A 40 12.85 20.93 26.16
N ALA A 41 13.43 21.11 24.98
CA ALA A 41 12.97 20.55 23.71
C ALA A 41 13.07 19.02 23.68
N GLY A 42 12.03 18.32 23.19
CA GLY A 42 12.19 16.96 22.65
C GLY A 42 11.08 15.90 22.84
N THR A 43 9.90 16.20 23.39
CA THR A 43 8.97 15.14 23.88
C THR A 43 7.93 14.61 22.87
N ALA A 44 8.30 14.41 21.59
CA ALA A 44 7.40 13.82 20.57
C ALA A 44 7.54 12.30 20.24
N PRO A 45 8.50 11.48 20.74
CA PRO A 45 8.63 10.08 20.28
C PRO A 45 7.77 9.05 21.04
N ALA A 46 7.44 9.28 22.31
CA ALA A 46 6.86 8.22 23.17
C ALA A 46 5.42 7.83 22.79
N THR A 47 4.64 8.79 22.27
CA THR A 47 3.24 8.58 21.88
C THR A 47 3.11 7.74 20.62
N ALA A 48 3.95 8.00 19.60
CA ALA A 48 3.97 7.26 18.34
C ALA A 48 4.33 5.78 18.53
N HIS A 49 5.32 5.48 19.37
CA HIS A 49 5.67 4.09 19.71
C HIS A 49 4.51 3.36 20.38
N THR A 50 3.76 4.04 21.25
CA THR A 50 2.62 3.45 21.96
C THR A 50 1.46 3.16 21.01
N GLN A 51 1.22 4.04 20.03
CA GLN A 51 0.19 3.85 18.99
C GLN A 51 0.51 2.66 18.07
N ASP A 52 1.75 2.56 17.59
CA ASP A 52 2.17 1.43 16.73
C ASP A 52 2.02 0.08 17.45
N VAL A 53 2.41 0.03 18.73
CA VAL A 53 2.23 -1.18 19.56
C VAL A 53 0.75 -1.57 19.65
N ASN A 54 -0.15 -0.61 19.87
CA ASN A 54 -1.59 -0.87 19.91
C ASN A 54 -2.10 -1.41 18.56
N ASN A 55 -1.72 -0.78 17.45
CA ASN A 55 -2.13 -1.22 16.11
C ASN A 55 -1.63 -2.64 15.80
N ILE A 56 -0.40 -2.98 16.19
CA ILE A 56 0.18 -4.32 16.05
C ILE A 56 -0.62 -5.35 16.86
N VAL A 57 -0.97 -5.04 18.12
CA VAL A 57 -1.75 -5.93 18.99
C VAL A 57 -3.17 -6.15 18.45
N ILE A 58 -3.81 -5.08 17.94
CA ILE A 58 -5.13 -5.17 17.31
C ILE A 58 -5.04 -6.06 16.07
N ALA A 59 -4.06 -5.84 15.18
CA ALA A 59 -3.86 -6.64 13.99
C ALA A 59 -3.67 -8.13 14.32
N ALA A 60 -2.80 -8.45 15.27
CA ALA A 60 -2.58 -9.82 15.73
C ALA A 60 -3.85 -10.46 16.31
N THR A 61 -4.68 -9.68 17.00
CA THR A 61 -5.95 -10.14 17.57
C THR A 61 -6.97 -10.44 16.46
N VAL A 62 -7.11 -9.53 15.50
CA VAL A 62 -8.00 -9.69 14.34
C VAL A 62 -7.59 -10.92 13.53
N GLU A 63 -6.30 -11.10 13.23
CA GLU A 63 -5.80 -12.28 12.50
C GLU A 63 -6.08 -13.60 13.21
N ARG A 64 -5.95 -13.61 14.54
CA ARG A 64 -6.21 -14.81 15.35
C ARG A 64 -7.70 -15.19 15.33
N LEU A 65 -8.58 -14.20 15.37
CA LEU A 65 -10.03 -14.38 15.47
C LEU A 65 -10.68 -14.62 14.11
N LEU A 66 -10.24 -13.91 13.07
CA LEU A 66 -10.80 -13.95 11.72
C LEU A 66 -9.84 -14.67 10.77
N ARG A 67 -9.59 -15.96 11.02
CA ARG A 67 -8.73 -16.81 10.16
C ARG A 67 -9.05 -16.75 8.65
N PRO A 68 -10.31 -16.62 8.16
CA PRO A 68 -10.56 -16.44 6.73
C PRO A 68 -10.32 -15.01 6.20
N VAL A 69 -10.08 -14.01 7.06
CA VAL A 69 -9.86 -12.59 6.71
C VAL A 69 -8.40 -12.15 6.95
N GLY A 70 -7.53 -13.02 7.47
CA GLY A 70 -6.16 -12.69 7.86
C GLY A 70 -5.25 -12.13 6.76
N GLU A 71 -5.64 -12.27 5.49
CA GLU A 71 -4.91 -11.73 4.32
C GLU A 71 -5.45 -10.37 3.84
N ARG A 72 -6.50 -9.84 4.47
CA ARG A 72 -7.20 -8.60 4.06
C ARG A 72 -7.16 -7.53 5.13
N ILE A 73 -6.01 -7.40 5.78
CA ILE A 73 -5.78 -6.42 6.83
C ILE A 73 -4.71 -5.46 6.33
N ILE A 74 -5.00 -4.17 6.40
CA ILE A 74 -4.01 -3.11 6.18
C ILE A 74 -3.83 -2.36 7.50
N VAL A 75 -2.58 -2.21 7.93
CA VAL A 75 -2.20 -1.57 9.19
C VAL A 75 -1.32 -0.37 8.91
N GLU A 76 -1.80 0.80 9.30
CA GLU A 76 -0.98 2.00 9.35
C GLU A 76 -0.07 1.97 10.58
N LEU A 77 1.23 2.20 10.37
CA LEU A 77 2.21 2.38 11.42
C LEU A 77 2.98 3.69 11.19
N GLN A 78 3.29 4.40 12.26
CA GLN A 78 4.02 5.67 12.21
C GLN A 78 5.51 5.46 11.97
N GLN A 79 6.06 4.31 12.37
CA GLN A 79 7.49 4.00 12.21
C GLN A 79 7.74 2.81 11.29
N GLU A 80 8.62 3.00 10.31
CA GLU A 80 9.06 1.95 9.38
C GLU A 80 9.71 0.75 10.10
N ALA A 81 10.42 1.00 11.21
CA ALA A 81 11.05 -0.04 12.02
C ALA A 81 10.02 -0.96 12.68
N ALA A 82 8.77 -0.52 12.85
CA ALA A 82 7.72 -1.29 13.49
C ALA A 82 7.15 -2.39 12.56
N PHE A 83 7.36 -2.30 11.24
CA PHE A 83 6.80 -3.24 10.27
C PHE A 83 7.12 -4.70 10.62
N GLN A 84 8.36 -4.97 11.06
CA GLN A 84 8.81 -6.33 11.39
C GLN A 84 7.94 -7.04 12.44
N TYR A 85 7.28 -6.28 13.33
CA TYR A 85 6.48 -6.85 14.41
C TYR A 85 5.11 -7.37 13.97
N LEU A 86 4.64 -7.02 12.77
CA LEU A 86 3.43 -7.62 12.18
C LEU A 86 3.66 -9.05 11.69
N ARG A 87 4.91 -9.42 11.38
CA ARG A 87 5.31 -10.77 10.95
C ARG A 87 6.65 -11.17 11.60
N PRO A 88 6.70 -11.35 12.93
CA PRO A 88 7.96 -11.54 13.65
C PRO A 88 8.69 -12.84 13.29
N LYS A 89 7.97 -13.82 12.71
CA LYS A 89 8.53 -15.10 12.25
C LYS A 89 9.23 -15.00 10.89
N LEU A 90 8.94 -13.96 10.12
CA LEU A 90 9.53 -13.73 8.80
C LEU A 90 10.66 -12.72 8.94
N TYR A 91 11.79 -13.20 9.46
CA TYR A 91 13.00 -12.39 9.54
C TYR A 91 13.78 -12.49 8.24
N ILE A 92 14.03 -11.34 7.61
CA ILE A 92 14.93 -11.27 6.47
C ILE A 92 16.31 -10.88 6.97
N ASP A 93 17.31 -11.69 6.64
CA ASP A 93 18.69 -11.37 6.96
C ASP A 93 19.15 -10.14 6.17
N ARG A 94 19.42 -9.04 6.88
CA ARG A 94 19.89 -7.78 6.31
C ARG A 94 21.17 -7.94 5.48
N ARG A 95 21.96 -8.99 5.72
CA ARG A 95 23.20 -9.28 4.98
C ARG A 95 22.96 -9.71 3.54
N GLN A 96 21.75 -10.15 3.19
CA GLN A 96 21.39 -10.52 1.82
C GLN A 96 21.27 -9.30 0.90
N PHE A 97 21.11 -8.11 1.47
CA PHE A 97 21.03 -6.87 0.70
C PHE A 97 22.42 -6.27 0.51
N PHE A 98 22.85 -6.21 -0.75
CA PHE A 98 24.08 -5.51 -1.10
C PHE A 98 23.96 -4.02 -0.78
N ALA A 99 25.03 -3.44 -0.23
CA ALA A 99 25.13 -2.00 0.08
C ALA A 99 24.69 -1.10 -1.08
N GLU A 100 24.90 -1.56 -2.30
CA GLU A 100 24.60 -0.85 -3.54
C GLU A 100 23.10 -0.74 -3.81
N MET A 101 22.31 -1.72 -3.38
CA MET A 101 20.85 -1.76 -3.57
C MET A 101 20.13 -0.63 -2.82
N TYR A 102 20.72 -0.10 -1.75
CA TYR A 102 20.17 0.99 -0.95
C TYR A 102 21.06 2.25 -0.93
N ARG A 103 22.05 2.36 -1.84
CA ARG A 103 22.88 3.58 -1.96
C ARG A 103 22.06 4.82 -2.26
N ARG A 104 21.04 4.70 -3.12
CA ARG A 104 20.15 5.81 -3.49
C ARG A 104 19.16 6.17 -2.38
N ASN A 105 18.79 5.20 -1.54
CA ASN A 105 17.84 5.40 -0.46
C ASN A 105 18.16 4.47 0.71
N ARG A 106 18.95 4.96 1.68
CA ARG A 106 19.31 4.18 2.89
C ARG A 106 18.10 3.88 3.78
N VAL A 107 17.07 4.74 3.75
CA VAL A 107 15.84 4.51 4.51
C VAL A 107 14.93 3.47 3.85
N GLY A 108 15.03 3.25 2.53
CA GLY A 108 14.24 2.28 1.78
C GLY A 108 14.40 0.80 2.15
N THR A 109 15.16 0.45 3.19
CA THR A 109 15.30 -0.93 3.68
C THR A 109 13.96 -1.52 4.12
N PHE A 110 13.02 -0.69 4.59
CA PHE A 110 11.66 -1.14 4.94
C PHE A 110 10.89 -1.71 3.75
N GLN A 111 11.25 -1.34 2.52
CA GLN A 111 10.58 -1.82 1.30
C GLN A 111 10.75 -3.34 1.13
N PHE A 112 11.76 -3.90 1.78
CA PHE A 112 11.98 -5.34 1.79
C PHE A 112 11.27 -6.05 2.94
N ALA A 113 10.66 -5.34 3.90
CA ALA A 113 9.97 -5.97 5.02
C ALA A 113 8.77 -6.79 4.48
N PRO A 114 8.60 -8.06 4.88
CA PRO A 114 7.51 -8.89 4.37
C PRO A 114 6.11 -8.24 4.48
N PRO A 115 5.77 -7.56 5.60
CA PRO A 115 4.48 -6.87 5.73
C PRO A 115 4.27 -5.73 4.72
N TYR A 116 5.35 -5.06 4.30
CA TYR A 116 5.28 -4.01 3.30
C TYR A 116 5.13 -4.62 1.90
N ILE A 117 5.96 -5.60 1.56
CA ILE A 117 5.93 -6.30 0.27
C ILE A 117 4.55 -6.93 0.01
N GLU A 118 3.93 -7.53 1.03
CA GLU A 118 2.62 -8.20 0.91
C GLU A 118 1.45 -7.21 0.83
N GLY A 119 1.70 -5.92 1.07
CA GLY A 119 0.69 -4.85 1.08
C GLY A 119 -0.11 -4.74 2.38
N LYS A 120 0.38 -5.33 3.49
CA LYS A 120 -0.30 -5.39 4.78
C LYS A 120 -0.05 -4.17 5.65
N THR A 121 1.03 -3.42 5.41
CA THR A 121 1.33 -2.23 6.19
C THR A 121 1.80 -1.08 5.32
N PHE A 122 1.56 0.11 5.83
CA PHE A 122 1.94 1.36 5.21
C PHE A 122 2.34 2.36 6.30
N CYS A 123 3.31 3.23 6.00
CA CYS A 123 3.72 4.31 6.89
C CYS A 123 3.59 5.65 6.16
N PRO A 124 2.88 6.65 6.71
CA PRO A 124 2.72 7.95 6.07
C PRO A 124 4.04 8.64 5.71
N GLN A 125 5.08 8.44 6.53
CA GLN A 125 6.42 9.01 6.28
C GLN A 125 7.02 8.53 4.96
N THR A 126 6.62 7.35 4.49
CA THR A 126 7.07 6.83 3.20
C THR A 126 6.59 7.68 2.04
N LEU A 127 5.51 8.46 2.15
CA LEU A 127 5.06 9.37 1.10
C LEU A 127 5.86 10.68 1.05
N ALA A 128 6.76 10.95 2.00
CA ALA A 128 7.57 12.17 2.00
C ALA A 128 8.46 12.29 0.73
N PHE A 129 8.76 11.18 0.04
CA PHE A 129 9.47 11.25 -1.24
C PHE A 129 8.67 12.01 -2.30
N LEU A 130 7.33 12.09 -2.20
CA LEU A 130 6.50 12.83 -3.16
C LEU A 130 6.89 14.30 -3.19
N THR A 131 7.18 14.92 -2.05
CA THR A 131 7.67 16.31 -1.99
C THR A 131 8.94 16.49 -2.82
N TYR A 132 9.88 15.55 -2.72
CA TYR A 132 11.09 15.55 -3.55
C TYR A 132 10.75 15.31 -5.02
N ALA A 133 9.89 14.34 -5.34
CA ALA A 133 9.50 14.04 -6.71
C ALA A 133 8.80 15.22 -7.40
N THR A 134 7.96 15.95 -6.67
CA THR A 134 7.25 17.14 -7.16
C THR A 134 8.18 18.30 -7.48
N PHE A 135 9.33 18.39 -6.80
CA PHE A 135 10.34 19.40 -7.11
C PHE A 135 10.94 19.19 -8.51
N PHE A 136 11.20 17.94 -8.90
CA PHE A 136 11.75 17.62 -10.23
C PHE A 136 10.68 17.54 -11.32
N ASN A 137 9.48 17.06 -10.99
CA ASN A 137 8.39 16.92 -11.93
C ASN A 137 7.08 17.44 -11.33
N ARG A 138 6.64 18.61 -11.83
CA ARG A 138 5.40 19.28 -11.38
C ARG A 138 4.15 18.42 -11.59
N ASN A 139 4.18 17.53 -12.58
CA ASN A 139 3.05 16.65 -12.90
C ASN A 139 2.95 15.45 -11.95
N CYS A 140 3.97 15.19 -11.12
CA CYS A 140 4.02 14.00 -10.28
C CYS A 140 2.84 13.93 -9.29
N MET A 141 2.52 15.06 -8.63
CA MET A 141 1.38 15.10 -7.71
C MET A 141 0.06 14.88 -8.45
N SER A 142 -0.14 15.57 -9.58
CA SER A 142 -1.34 15.41 -10.41
C SER A 142 -1.53 13.97 -10.89
N ILE A 143 -0.45 13.28 -11.28
CA ILE A 143 -0.51 11.86 -11.68
C ILE A 143 -0.96 11.00 -10.50
N VAL A 144 -0.37 11.20 -9.31
CA VAL A 144 -0.73 10.43 -8.11
C VAL A 144 -2.18 10.68 -7.71
N GLU A 145 -2.65 11.93 -7.72
CA GLU A 145 -4.03 12.28 -7.42
C GLU A 145 -5.03 11.62 -8.39
N GLN A 146 -4.71 11.60 -9.68
CA GLN A 146 -5.54 10.95 -10.69
C GLN A 146 -5.53 9.41 -10.54
N LEU A 147 -4.40 8.81 -10.16
CA LEU A 147 -4.33 7.38 -9.90
C LEU A 147 -5.15 6.96 -8.67
N LEU A 148 -5.25 7.83 -7.65
CA LEU A 148 -5.99 7.57 -6.41
C LEU A 148 -7.48 7.89 -6.53
N SER A 149 -7.82 9.05 -7.11
CA SER A 149 -9.19 9.57 -7.15
C SER A 149 -9.95 9.17 -8.42
N GLY A 150 -9.25 8.58 -9.39
CA GLY A 150 -9.73 8.40 -10.75
C GLY A 150 -9.41 9.62 -11.61
N GLY A 151 -8.81 9.39 -12.78
CA GLY A 151 -8.43 10.44 -13.71
C GLY A 151 -9.61 10.89 -14.56
N LYS A 152 -9.76 12.21 -14.73
CA LYS A 152 -10.66 12.82 -15.72
C LYS A 152 -9.90 13.10 -17.02
N ILE A 153 -10.56 12.93 -18.16
CA ILE A 153 -9.98 13.28 -19.45
C ILE A 153 -10.28 14.76 -19.71
N LEU A 154 -9.21 15.56 -19.75
CA LEU A 154 -9.28 16.94 -20.23
C LEU A 154 -9.17 16.93 -21.75
N SER A 155 -10.05 17.65 -22.44
CA SER A 155 -9.96 17.92 -23.87
C SER A 155 -8.69 18.74 -24.17
N ALA A 156 -8.26 18.76 -25.43
CA ALA A 156 -7.16 19.64 -25.88
C ALA A 156 -7.44 21.13 -25.59
N ASP A 157 -8.72 21.51 -25.50
CA ASP A 157 -9.20 22.85 -25.17
C ASP A 157 -9.40 23.11 -23.66
N GLY A 158 -9.05 22.13 -22.81
CA GLY A 158 -9.15 22.24 -21.34
C GLY A 158 -10.55 22.05 -20.77
N GLU A 159 -11.54 21.75 -21.61
CA GLU A 159 -12.90 21.38 -21.19
C GLU A 159 -12.94 19.91 -20.76
N ASP A 160 -13.63 19.61 -19.67
CA ASP A 160 -13.89 18.23 -19.23
C ASP A 160 -14.64 17.50 -20.36
N VAL A 161 -14.05 16.44 -20.92
CA VAL A 161 -14.81 15.54 -21.79
C VAL A 161 -15.82 14.84 -20.89
N GLU A 162 -17.12 14.91 -21.23
CA GLU A 162 -18.18 14.07 -20.65
C GLU A 162 -17.99 12.60 -21.07
N ASP A 163 -16.82 12.03 -20.77
CA ASP A 163 -16.63 10.60 -20.77
C ASP A 163 -16.93 10.13 -19.34
N ASP A 164 -18.05 9.44 -19.16
CA ASP A 164 -18.52 8.90 -17.88
C ASP A 164 -17.57 7.79 -17.33
N HIS A 165 -16.49 7.52 -18.06
CA HIS A 165 -15.46 6.56 -17.73
C HIS A 165 -14.27 7.21 -17.01
N LEU A 166 -14.37 7.29 -15.69
CA LEU A 166 -13.20 7.50 -14.82
C LEU A 166 -12.14 6.45 -15.13
N ARG A 167 -10.90 6.92 -15.37
CA ARG A 167 -9.76 6.00 -15.47
C ARG A 167 -9.32 5.60 -14.08
N VAL A 168 -9.42 4.31 -13.77
CA VAL A 168 -9.20 3.80 -12.40
C VAL A 168 -8.07 2.78 -12.40
N LEU A 169 -7.20 2.89 -11.39
CA LEU A 169 -6.27 1.82 -11.05
C LEU A 169 -7.05 0.66 -10.42
N ASP A 170 -7.09 -0.45 -11.14
CA ASP A 170 -7.88 -1.63 -10.78
C ASP A 170 -7.00 -2.88 -10.77
N GLN A 171 -7.55 -3.98 -10.30
CA GLN A 171 -6.87 -5.27 -10.24
C GLN A 171 -7.78 -6.37 -10.80
N ILE A 172 -7.26 -7.12 -11.76
CA ILE A 172 -7.97 -8.25 -12.39
C ILE A 172 -7.21 -9.56 -12.16
N VAL A 173 -7.92 -10.69 -12.22
CA VAL A 173 -7.27 -12.01 -12.35
C VAL A 173 -6.64 -12.13 -13.74
N VAL A 174 -5.56 -12.90 -13.86
CA VAL A 174 -5.01 -13.24 -15.19
C VAL A 174 -6.09 -13.94 -16.02
N PRO A 175 -6.49 -13.39 -17.19
CA PRO A 175 -7.46 -14.08 -18.04
C PRO A 175 -6.87 -15.41 -18.51
N LYS A 176 -7.68 -16.49 -18.50
CA LYS A 176 -7.23 -17.85 -18.83
C LYS A 176 -6.49 -17.96 -20.16
N ALA A 177 -6.82 -17.12 -21.14
CA ALA A 177 -6.14 -17.08 -22.43
C ALA A 177 -4.64 -16.67 -22.36
N PHE A 178 -4.19 -16.13 -21.22
CA PHE A 178 -2.83 -15.70 -20.94
C PHE A 178 -2.11 -16.55 -19.89
N GLU A 179 -2.71 -17.64 -19.40
CA GLU A 179 -2.02 -18.60 -18.54
C GLU A 179 -0.75 -19.14 -19.22
N GLY A 180 0.38 -19.10 -18.52
CA GLY A 180 1.67 -19.53 -19.04
C GLY A 180 2.24 -18.66 -20.18
N LYS A 181 1.55 -17.59 -20.58
CA LYS A 181 2.06 -16.61 -21.54
C LYS A 181 2.90 -15.56 -20.83
N SER A 182 3.62 -14.79 -21.61
CA SER A 182 4.44 -13.70 -21.08
C SER A 182 3.62 -12.47 -20.71
N PHE A 183 4.11 -11.70 -19.74
CA PHE A 183 3.54 -10.41 -19.36
C PHE A 183 3.42 -9.46 -20.55
N GLY A 184 4.40 -9.45 -21.47
CA GLY A 184 4.32 -8.63 -22.69
C GLY A 184 3.18 -9.02 -23.64
N SER A 185 2.83 -10.31 -23.68
CA SER A 185 1.67 -10.81 -24.44
C SER A 185 0.35 -10.32 -23.83
N LEU A 186 0.25 -10.41 -22.49
CA LEU A 186 -0.91 -9.88 -21.75
C LEU A 186 -1.04 -8.37 -21.91
N PHE A 187 0.06 -7.62 -21.71
CA PHE A 187 0.10 -6.17 -21.89
C PHE A 187 -0.43 -5.76 -23.27
N SER A 188 0.10 -6.38 -24.33
CA SER A 188 -0.31 -6.06 -25.71
C SER A 188 -1.76 -6.46 -25.98
N GLY A 189 -2.21 -7.60 -25.43
CA GLY A 189 -3.57 -8.09 -25.59
C GLY A 189 -4.60 -7.21 -24.91
N LEU A 190 -4.37 -6.85 -23.64
CA LEU A 190 -5.24 -5.95 -22.88
C LEU A 190 -5.31 -4.56 -23.51
N LEU A 191 -4.17 -4.02 -23.94
CA LEU A 191 -4.13 -2.69 -24.55
C LEU A 191 -4.89 -2.65 -25.88
N ARG A 192 -4.69 -3.65 -26.74
CA ARG A 192 -5.31 -3.68 -28.09
C ARG A 192 -6.79 -4.01 -28.08
N HIS A 193 -7.23 -4.93 -27.21
CA HIS A 193 -8.59 -5.47 -27.26
C HIS A 193 -9.52 -4.89 -26.21
N HIS A 194 -8.98 -4.35 -25.12
CA HIS A 194 -9.76 -3.86 -23.99
C HIS A 194 -9.45 -2.41 -23.60
N GLY A 195 -8.47 -1.77 -24.24
CA GLY A 195 -8.04 -0.42 -23.88
C GLY A 195 -7.40 -0.33 -22.49
N MET A 196 -6.99 -1.46 -21.92
CA MET A 196 -6.46 -1.55 -20.56
C MET A 196 -4.94 -1.65 -20.56
N LEU A 197 -4.28 -0.87 -19.70
CA LEU A 197 -2.82 -0.88 -19.54
C LEU A 197 -2.42 -1.72 -18.33
N ALA A 198 -1.74 -2.86 -18.54
CA ALA A 198 -1.16 -3.61 -17.44
C ALA A 198 0.11 -2.93 -16.91
N VAL A 199 0.17 -2.65 -15.61
CA VAL A 199 1.29 -1.91 -14.96
C VAL A 199 2.11 -2.77 -14.00
N GLY A 200 1.58 -3.89 -13.53
CA GLY A 200 2.29 -4.77 -12.61
C GLY A 200 1.52 -6.03 -12.26
N LEU A 201 2.16 -6.89 -11.48
CA LEU A 201 1.58 -8.13 -10.98
C LEU A 201 1.53 -8.13 -9.46
N TYR A 202 0.55 -8.80 -8.89
CA TYR A 202 0.54 -9.24 -7.50
C TYR A 202 0.67 -10.76 -7.51
N ARG A 203 1.85 -11.23 -7.11
CA ARG A 203 2.19 -12.65 -7.12
C ARG A 203 1.69 -13.31 -5.83
N PRO A 204 1.09 -14.49 -5.91
CA PRO A 204 0.53 -15.17 -4.76
C PRO A 204 1.62 -15.75 -3.85
N LEU A 205 1.20 -16.16 -2.65
CA LEU A 205 2.04 -16.91 -1.71
C LEU A 205 2.66 -18.15 -2.38
N LYS A 206 3.92 -18.46 -2.04
CA LYS A 206 4.73 -19.58 -2.58
C LYS A 206 5.14 -19.45 -4.05
N PHE A 207 4.79 -18.37 -4.74
CA PHE A 207 5.33 -18.10 -6.07
C PHE A 207 6.86 -18.00 -6.01
N HIS A 208 7.57 -18.85 -6.78
CA HIS A 208 9.03 -19.06 -6.68
C HIS A 208 9.58 -19.26 -5.25
N GLY A 209 8.79 -19.88 -4.36
CA GLY A 209 9.20 -20.12 -2.98
C GLY A 209 9.06 -18.91 -2.06
N SER A 210 8.44 -17.82 -2.50
CA SER A 210 8.18 -16.64 -1.66
C SER A 210 7.32 -17.00 -0.44
N LEU A 211 7.71 -16.49 0.74
CA LEU A 211 7.02 -16.72 2.00
C LEU A 211 5.80 -15.81 2.20
N VAL A 212 5.65 -14.79 1.35
CA VAL A 212 4.52 -13.84 1.32
C VAL A 212 4.14 -13.53 -0.12
N PRO A 213 2.88 -13.15 -0.41
CA PRO A 213 2.56 -12.55 -1.69
C PRO A 213 3.31 -11.21 -1.87
N TYR A 214 3.47 -10.74 -3.11
CA TYR A 214 4.25 -9.54 -3.38
C TYR A 214 3.82 -8.79 -4.63
N VAL A 215 4.04 -7.47 -4.62
CA VAL A 215 3.88 -6.63 -5.81
C VAL A 215 5.15 -6.69 -6.67
N PHE A 216 4.99 -7.00 -7.96
CA PHE A 216 6.03 -6.93 -8.97
C PHE A 216 5.67 -5.84 -9.98
N THR A 217 6.19 -4.63 -9.76
CA THR A 217 5.94 -3.46 -10.62
C THR A 217 6.73 -3.55 -11.92
N ASN A 218 6.10 -3.25 -13.06
CA ASN A 218 6.70 -3.29 -14.40
C ASN A 218 7.58 -4.55 -14.65
N PRO A 219 7.01 -5.76 -14.58
CA PRO A 219 7.77 -6.98 -14.85
C PRO A 219 8.39 -6.98 -16.25
N PRO A 220 9.51 -7.69 -16.46
CA PRO A 220 10.08 -7.87 -17.79
C PRO A 220 9.05 -8.47 -18.78
N PRO A 221 9.09 -8.12 -20.06
CA PRO A 221 8.07 -8.56 -21.03
C PRO A 221 8.06 -10.08 -21.28
N HIS A 222 9.12 -10.78 -20.89
CA HIS A 222 9.26 -12.23 -20.99
C HIS A 222 8.83 -12.98 -19.70
N GLU A 223 8.49 -12.26 -18.64
CA GLU A 223 8.05 -12.84 -17.37
C GLU A 223 6.78 -13.68 -17.57
N LEU A 224 6.74 -14.91 -17.06
CA LEU A 224 5.61 -15.82 -17.25
C LEU A 224 4.49 -15.58 -16.23
N LEU A 225 3.25 -15.74 -16.68
CA LEU A 225 2.04 -15.53 -15.89
C LEU A 225 1.51 -16.85 -15.31
N ASP A 226 1.08 -16.81 -14.06
CA ASP A 226 0.35 -17.86 -13.35
C ASP A 226 -1.12 -17.43 -13.19
N LEU A 227 -2.06 -18.37 -13.24
CA LEU A 227 -3.50 -18.07 -13.07
C LEU A 227 -3.84 -17.46 -11.72
N LYS A 228 -3.00 -17.70 -10.70
CA LYS A 228 -3.20 -17.16 -9.35
C LYS A 228 -2.65 -15.74 -9.20
N ASP A 229 -1.97 -15.20 -10.21
CA ASP A 229 -1.57 -13.81 -10.18
C ASP A 229 -2.78 -12.90 -10.30
N LEU A 230 -2.65 -11.72 -9.70
CA LEU A 230 -3.49 -10.59 -10.02
C LEU A 230 -2.67 -9.57 -10.82
N VAL A 231 -3.34 -8.84 -11.72
CA VAL A 231 -2.72 -7.87 -12.62
C VAL A 231 -3.24 -6.50 -12.24
N TYR A 232 -2.34 -5.58 -11.91
CA TYR A 232 -2.69 -4.17 -11.77
C TYR A 232 -2.87 -3.56 -13.16
N ILE A 233 -4.02 -2.94 -13.39
CA ILE A 233 -4.39 -2.34 -14.68
C ILE A 233 -4.84 -0.88 -14.51
N LEU A 234 -4.64 -0.08 -15.55
CA LEU A 234 -5.37 1.17 -15.75
C LEU A 234 -6.42 0.91 -16.83
N ARG A 235 -7.69 1.14 -16.52
CA ARG A 235 -8.82 1.04 -17.44
C ARG A 235 -9.50 2.39 -17.56
#